data_AF-A0A0C2FMU7-F1
#
_entry.id   AF-A0A0C2FMU7-F1
#
_cell.length_a   1.000
_cell.length_b   1.000
_cell.length_c   1.000
_cell.angle_alpha   90.00
_cell.angle_beta   90.00
_cell.angle_gamma   90.00
#
_symmetry.space_group_name_H-M   'P 1'
#
loop_
_entity.id
_entity.type
_entity.pdbx_description
1 polymer ?
#
loop_
_entity_poly.entity_id
_entity_poly.type
_entity_poly.pdbx_seq_one_letter_code
_entity_poly.pdbx_strand_id
1 'polypeptide(L)'
;MDKLAAHQKLCLVDDAMGTPQMRNHATMANASEETTTQPGSATEEDCFNEDQCCGPWAARGECSRNPSYMLSSCKASCGVCTPKTYDLNK
;
A
#
# COMPACT_ATOMS: atom_id res chain seq x y z
N MET A 1 2.61 -4.76 -25.79
CA MET A 1 2.89 -3.39 -25.33
C MET A 1 1.72 -2.80 -24.56
N ASP A 2 1.09 -3.50 -23.59
CA ASP A 2 0.10 -2.84 -22.71
C ASP A 2 -0.25 -3.63 -21.43
N LYS A 3 0.73 -4.33 -20.84
CA LYS A 3 0.53 -4.99 -19.54
C LYS A 3 0.22 -3.97 -18.44
N LEU A 4 0.63 -2.71 -18.62
CA LEU A 4 0.40 -1.60 -17.71
C LEU A 4 -1.06 -1.13 -17.73
N ALA A 5 -1.68 -0.98 -18.91
CA ALA A 5 -3.11 -0.65 -19.01
C ALA A 5 -4.02 -1.78 -18.51
N ALA A 6 -3.61 -3.05 -18.63
CA ALA A 6 -4.37 -4.18 -18.09
C ALA A 6 -4.37 -4.21 -16.55
N HIS A 7 -3.22 -3.93 -15.91
CA HIS A 7 -3.13 -3.81 -14.44
C HIS A 7 -3.87 -2.57 -13.94
N GLN A 8 -3.81 -1.47 -14.68
CA GLN A 8 -4.64 -0.28 -14.42
C GLN A 8 -6.13 -0.63 -14.42
N LYS A 9 -6.55 -1.58 -15.27
CA LYS A 9 -7.94 -2.02 -15.42
C LYS A 9 -8.46 -2.84 -14.23
N LEU A 10 -7.56 -3.56 -13.54
CA LEU A 10 -7.84 -4.28 -12.30
C LEU A 10 -7.95 -3.35 -11.08
N CYS A 11 -7.38 -2.14 -11.16
CA CYS A 11 -7.41 -1.14 -10.10
C CYS A 11 -8.57 -0.14 -10.26
N LEU A 12 -9.61 -0.47 -11.05
CA LEU A 12 -10.89 0.24 -11.09
C LEU A 12 -11.89 -0.46 -10.17
N VAL A 13 -11.80 -0.21 -8.87
CA VAL A 13 -12.98 -0.31 -8.01
C VAL A 13 -13.32 1.10 -7.56
N ASP A 14 -14.60 1.44 -7.74
CA ASP A 14 -15.13 2.78 -7.91
C ASP A 14 -14.86 3.78 -6.78
N ASP A 15 -14.83 5.03 -7.22
CA ASP A 15 -14.83 6.30 -6.51
C ASP A 15 -15.58 6.25 -5.16
N ALA A 16 -14.82 6.42 -4.07
CA ALA A 16 -15.31 6.64 -2.71
C ALA A 16 -16.11 5.48 -2.08
N MET A 17 -15.40 4.72 -1.25
CA MET A 17 -15.81 4.02 -0.01
C MET A 17 -15.17 2.62 0.04
N GLY A 18 -14.33 2.42 1.05
CA GLY A 18 -13.57 1.20 1.25
C GLY A 18 -14.42 0.00 1.66
N THR A 19 -13.93 -1.19 1.32
CA THR A 19 -13.91 -2.43 2.11
C THR A 19 -13.15 -3.50 1.29
N PRO A 20 -12.62 -4.56 1.91
CA PRO A 20 -11.29 -5.09 1.61
C PRO A 20 -11.26 -5.94 0.34
N GLN A 21 -10.15 -5.87 -0.41
CA GLN A 21 -9.72 -6.99 -1.25
C GLN A 21 -9.24 -8.13 -0.34
N MET A 22 -10.18 -8.83 0.30
CA MET A 22 -9.97 -10.25 0.57
C MET A 22 -9.97 -10.93 -0.79
N ARG A 23 -8.79 -11.01 -1.44
CA ARG A 23 -8.56 -12.16 -2.33
C ARG A 23 -8.72 -13.36 -1.43
N ASN A 24 -9.74 -14.18 -1.70
CA ASN A 24 -9.97 -15.45 -1.03
C ASN A 24 -8.73 -16.36 -1.17
N HIS A 25 -7.75 -16.14 -0.32
CA HIS A 25 -6.83 -17.16 0.15
C HIS A 25 -7.22 -17.35 1.61
N ALA A 26 -7.74 -18.54 1.91
CA ALA A 26 -8.33 -18.91 3.18
C ALA A 26 -7.58 -18.32 4.40
N THR A 27 -8.32 -17.61 5.24
CA THR A 27 -7.91 -17.10 6.54
C THR A 27 -7.40 -18.26 7.43
N MET A 28 -6.14 -18.20 7.86
CA MET A 28 -5.76 -18.75 9.17
C MET A 28 -5.93 -17.60 10.15
N ALA A 29 -7.00 -17.65 10.93
CA ALA A 29 -7.20 -16.74 12.04
C ALA A 29 -6.20 -17.10 13.16
N ASN A 30 -5.38 -16.13 13.56
CA ASN A 30 -4.97 -16.04 14.96
C ASN A 30 -5.07 -14.58 15.39
N ALA A 31 -6.03 -14.32 16.27
CA ALA A 31 -6.22 -13.04 16.94
C ALA A 31 -5.38 -13.06 18.22
N SER A 32 -4.29 -12.30 18.21
CA SER A 32 -3.41 -11.88 19.31
C SER A 32 -2.34 -11.03 18.61
N GLU A 33 -2.11 -9.75 18.90
CA GLU A 33 -2.07 -9.04 20.17
C GLU A 33 -2.35 -7.54 19.99
N GLU A 34 -2.92 -6.94 21.04
CA GLU A 34 -2.75 -5.52 21.35
C GLU A 34 -1.27 -5.12 21.22
N THR A 35 -0.96 -4.09 20.43
CA THR A 35 0.35 -3.44 20.50
C THR A 35 0.19 -2.04 21.04
N THR A 36 0.34 -2.00 22.36
CA THR A 36 0.74 -0.87 23.20
C THR A 36 1.64 0.13 22.46
N THR A 37 1.30 1.41 22.62
CA THR A 37 2.17 2.56 22.36
C THR A 37 3.55 2.37 23.01
N GLN A 38 4.58 2.17 22.19
CA GLN A 38 5.97 2.42 22.56
C GLN A 38 6.61 3.38 21.54
N PRO A 39 7.35 4.41 22.00
CA PRO A 39 8.15 5.27 21.14
C PRO A 39 9.44 4.53 20.75
N GLY A 40 9.31 3.59 19.81
CA GLY A 40 10.40 2.84 19.23
C GLY A 40 10.79 3.42 17.87
N SER A 41 12.02 3.94 17.79
CA SER A 41 12.74 4.40 16.61
C SER A 41 12.29 3.77 15.29
N ALA A 42 11.64 4.57 14.44
CA ALA A 42 11.31 4.24 13.06
C ALA A 42 12.59 4.04 12.25
N THR A 43 13.11 2.82 12.22
CA THR A 43 14.11 2.42 11.23
C THR A 43 13.47 2.56 9.85
N GLU A 44 14.09 3.38 9.01
CA GLU A 44 13.74 3.70 7.61
C GLU A 44 13.75 2.49 6.64
N GLU A 45 13.35 1.32 7.11
CA GLU A 45 13.36 0.06 6.37
C GLU A 45 11.97 -0.27 5.80
N ASP A 46 10.92 0.40 6.27
CA ASP A 46 9.51 0.13 5.92
C ASP A 46 8.96 1.18 4.95
N CYS A 47 9.61 1.32 3.80
CA CYS A 47 9.09 2.14 2.71
C CYS A 47 8.75 1.28 1.50
N PHE A 48 7.53 0.77 1.46
CA PHE A 48 6.98 0.05 0.33
C PHE A 48 5.48 0.31 0.21
N ASN A 49 4.90 -0.17 -0.89
CA ASN A 49 3.45 -0.19 -1.09
C ASN A 49 2.93 -1.58 -0.72
N GLU A 50 1.91 -1.63 0.11
CA GLU A 50 1.24 -2.87 0.51
C GLU A 50 0.27 -3.35 -0.56
N ASP A 51 -0.29 -2.43 -1.37
CA ASP A 51 -1.23 -2.77 -2.43
C ASP A 51 -0.61 -2.58 -3.82
N GLN A 52 -0.89 -3.54 -4.70
CA GLN A 52 -0.52 -3.51 -6.11
C GLN A 52 -1.13 -2.30 -6.87
N CYS A 53 -2.23 -1.74 -6.37
CA CYS A 53 -2.93 -0.63 -6.98
C CYS A 53 -2.49 0.76 -6.48
N CYS A 54 -1.54 0.83 -5.54
CA CYS A 54 -1.04 2.09 -5.01
C CYS A 54 -0.53 3.07 -6.08
N GLY A 55 0.16 2.59 -7.12
CA GLY A 55 0.64 3.42 -8.23
C GLY A 55 -0.52 4.03 -9.04
N PRO A 56 -1.41 3.20 -9.62
CA PRO A 56 -2.63 3.65 -10.28
C PRO A 56 -3.51 4.60 -9.47
N TRP A 57 -3.66 4.40 -8.16
CA TRP A 57 -4.45 5.27 -7.29
C TRP A 57 -3.75 6.60 -6.99
N ALA A 58 -2.44 6.59 -6.72
CA ALA A 58 -1.68 7.82 -6.55
C ALA A 58 -1.72 8.70 -7.81
N ALA A 59 -1.60 8.10 -9.00
CA ALA A 59 -1.73 8.81 -10.27
C ALA A 59 -3.13 9.45 -10.49
N ARG A 60 -4.16 8.95 -9.81
CA ARG A 60 -5.53 9.52 -9.82
C ARG A 60 -5.76 10.54 -8.70
N GLY A 61 -4.75 10.87 -7.90
CA GLY A 61 -4.86 11.84 -6.81
C GLY A 61 -5.40 11.27 -5.49
N GLU A 62 -5.39 9.95 -5.33
CA GLU A 62 -5.98 9.31 -4.15
C GLU A 62 -5.21 9.63 -2.85
N CYS A 63 -3.94 10.01 -2.94
CA CYS A 63 -3.16 10.51 -1.80
C CYS A 63 -3.83 11.72 -1.12
N SER A 64 -4.57 12.54 -1.87
CA SER A 64 -5.32 13.68 -1.34
C SER A 64 -6.80 13.36 -1.07
N ARG A 65 -7.41 12.50 -1.88
CA ARG A 65 -8.84 12.15 -1.79
C ARG A 65 -9.13 11.12 -0.69
N ASN A 66 -8.19 10.22 -0.43
CA ASN A 66 -8.26 9.19 0.61
C ASN A 66 -6.89 9.03 1.29
N PRO A 67 -6.45 10.07 2.02
CA PRO A 67 -5.15 10.09 2.66
C PRO A 67 -5.02 9.01 3.73
N SER A 68 -6.09 8.65 4.46
CA SER A 68 -6.01 7.67 5.54
C SER A 68 -5.50 6.32 5.06
N TYR A 69 -6.06 5.79 3.96
CA TYR A 69 -5.63 4.51 3.39
C TYR A 69 -4.32 4.63 2.61
N MET A 70 -4.18 5.70 1.83
CA MET A 70 -3.00 5.86 0.97
C MET A 70 -1.73 6.12 1.79
N LEU A 71 -1.81 6.85 2.90
CA LEU A 71 -0.64 7.11 3.76
C LEU A 71 -0.31 5.91 4.65
N SER A 72 -1.25 5.00 4.92
CA SER A 72 -0.94 3.75 5.65
C SER A 72 -0.35 2.69 4.73
N SER A 73 -0.95 2.48 3.56
CA SER A 73 -0.68 1.31 2.72
C SER A 73 0.03 1.63 1.40
N CYS A 74 0.07 2.90 1.00
CA CYS A 74 0.67 3.35 -0.24
C CYS A 74 1.72 4.46 0.00
N LYS A 75 2.45 4.38 1.12
CA LYS A 75 3.44 5.37 1.59
C LYS A 75 4.42 5.77 0.49
N ALA A 76 4.98 4.79 -0.21
CA ALA A 76 5.95 5.01 -1.29
C ALA A 76 5.30 5.70 -2.49
N SER A 77 4.12 5.24 -2.94
CA SER A 77 3.40 5.87 -4.06
C SER A 77 2.92 7.29 -3.77
N CYS A 78 2.63 7.62 -2.50
CA CYS A 78 2.30 8.98 -2.09
C CYS A 78 3.52 9.85 -1.77
N GLY A 79 4.73 9.32 -1.90
CA GLY A 79 5.97 10.06 -1.61
C GLY A 79 6.15 10.41 -0.14
N VAL A 80 5.49 9.69 0.76
CA VAL A 80 5.67 9.84 2.22
C VAL A 80 7.06 9.36 2.64
N CYS A 81 7.59 8.39 1.91
CA CYS A 81 8.91 7.82 2.11
C CYS A 81 9.52 7.45 0.75
N THR A 82 10.82 7.18 0.74
CA THR A 82 11.53 6.70 -0.45
C THR A 82 11.97 5.24 -0.24
N PRO A 83 11.59 4.30 -1.12
CA PRO A 83 12.01 2.90 -1.00
C PRO A 83 13.54 2.82 -1.16
N LYS A 84 14.21 2.16 -0.21
CA LYS A 84 15.63 1.83 -0.36
C LYS A 84 15.75 0.74 -1.43
N THR A 85 16.46 1.03 -2.50
CA THR A 85 16.83 0.00 -3.48
C THR A 85 17.86 -0.90 -2.83
N TYR A 86 17.54 -2.18 -2.64
CA TYR A 86 18.55 -3.15 -2.24
C TYR A 86 19.54 -3.30 -3.40
N ASP A 87 20.84 -3.14 -3.12
CA ASP A 87 21.90 -3.47 -4.08
C ASP A 87 22.24 -4.95 -3.92
N LEU A 88 21.91 -5.76 -4.94
CA LEU A 88 22.18 -7.21 -4.93
C LEU A 88 23.65 -7.57 -5.21
N ASN A 89 24.53 -6.58 -5.43
CA ASN A 89 25.93 -6.82 -5.81
C ASN A 89 26.93 -6.37 -4.73
N LYS A 90 26.49 -6.17 -3.49
CA LYS A 90 27.36 -5.75 -2.39
C LYS A 90 27.90 -6.90 -1.55
#